data_AF-A0A835H2X2-F1
#
_entry.id   AF-A0A835H2X2-F1
#
_cell.length_a   1.000
_cell.length_b   1.000
_cell.length_c   1.000
_cell.angle_alpha   90.00
_cell.angle_beta   90.00
_cell.angle_gamma   90.00
#
_symmetry.space_group_name_H-M   'P 1'
#
loop_
_entity.id
_entity.type
_entity.pdbx_description
1 polymer ?
#
loop_
_entity_poly.entity_id
_entity_poly.type
_entity_poly.pdbx_seq_one_letter_code
_entity_poly.pdbx_strand_id
1 'polypeptide(L)'
;MITISKSMGSIVKSLESSLTTGNLQKISETMDQFQKQFVNMEVQVEFMESSMAGSTSLSIPEGDVNSLMQQVADDYGPCYCGGV
;
A
#
# COMPACT_ATOMS: atom_id res chain seq x y z
N MET A 1 6.26 -5.85 7.07
CA MET A 1 4.83 -5.56 7.29
C MET A 1 4.32 -5.80 8.71
N ILE A 2 4.56 -6.97 9.34
CA ILE A 2 4.01 -7.32 10.68
C ILE A 2 4.32 -6.27 11.77
N THR A 3 5.48 -5.62 11.72
CA THR A 3 5.90 -4.59 12.68
C THR A 3 5.00 -3.34 12.67
N ILE A 4 4.49 -2.94 11.50
CA ILE A 4 3.64 -1.74 11.36
C ILE A 4 2.24 -2.03 11.90
N SER A 5 1.65 -3.17 11.53
CA SER A 5 0.32 -3.58 12.03
C SER A 5 0.30 -3.70 13.56
N LYS A 6 1.37 -4.22 14.15
CA LYS A 6 1.52 -4.32 15.61
C LYS A 6 1.70 -2.95 16.28
N SER A 7 2.37 -2.02 15.61
CA SER A 7 2.57 -0.64 16.09
C SER A 7 1.28 0.17 16.01
N MET A 8 0.52 0.06 14.92
CA MET A 8 -0.81 0.66 14.78
C MET A 8 -1.79 0.16 15.83
N GLY A 9 -1.83 -1.15 16.08
CA GLY A 9 -2.67 -1.72 17.14
C GLY A 9 -2.33 -1.18 18.53
N SER A 10 -1.06 -0.90 18.81
CA SER A 10 -0.63 -0.33 20.10
C SER A 10 -1.02 1.15 20.24
N ILE A 11 -0.91 1.94 19.17
CA ILE A 11 -1.30 3.36 19.15
C ILE A 11 -2.81 3.52 19.34
N VAL A 12 -3.61 2.70 18.65
CA VAL A 12 -5.07 2.70 18.81
C VAL A 12 -5.48 2.38 20.25
N LYS A 13 -4.80 1.42 20.87
CA LYS A 13 -5.06 1.05 22.27
C LYS A 13 -4.68 2.16 23.26
N SER A 14 -3.58 2.86 23.01
CA SER A 14 -3.18 4.05 23.77
C SER A 14 -4.17 5.21 23.59
N LEU A 15 -4.71 5.39 22.37
CA LEU A 15 -5.71 6.41 22.08
C LEU A 15 -7.02 6.11 22.83
N GLU A 16 -7.49 4.87 22.80
CA GLU A 16 -8.66 4.40 23.55
C GLU A 16 -8.49 4.65 25.05
N SER A 17 -7.36 4.25 25.64
CA SER A 17 -7.06 4.48 27.06
C SER A 17 -7.03 5.98 27.42
N SER A 18 -6.59 6.83 26.49
CA SER A 18 -6.48 8.28 26.71
C SER A 18 -7.84 8.98 26.60
N LEU A 19 -8.70 8.50 25.69
CA LEU A 19 -10.09 8.92 25.57
C LEU A 19 -10.90 8.57 26.82
N THR A 20 -10.74 7.36 27.36
CA THR A 20 -11.45 6.91 28.57
C THR A 20 -11.05 7.70 29.81
N THR A 21 -9.79 8.16 29.88
CA THR A 21 -9.27 8.95 31.01
C THR A 21 -9.47 10.46 30.84
N GLY A 22 -9.97 10.91 29.68
CA GLY A 22 -10.12 12.34 29.37
C GLY A 22 -8.79 13.10 29.30
N ASN A 23 -7.67 12.40 29.12
CA ASN A 23 -6.35 13.00 29.11
C ASN A 23 -6.05 13.57 27.71
N LEU A 24 -6.45 14.82 27.49
CA LEU A 24 -6.27 15.53 26.22
C LEU A 24 -4.79 15.62 25.80
N GLN A 25 -3.86 15.70 26.75
CA GLN A 25 -2.43 15.74 26.44
C GLN A 25 -1.93 14.41 25.88
N LYS A 26 -2.32 13.29 26.49
CA LYS A 26 -2.02 11.95 25.92
C LYS A 26 -2.71 11.73 24.58
N ILE A 27 -3.92 12.25 24.37
CA ILE A 27 -4.59 12.18 23.06
C ILE A 27 -3.74 12.90 22.00
N SER A 28 -3.25 14.11 22.30
CA SER A 28 -2.39 14.87 21.40
C SER A 28 -1.08 14.13 21.10
N GLU A 29 -0.41 13.59 22.12
CA GLU A 29 0.82 12.80 21.96
C GLU A 29 0.58 11.52 21.13
N THR A 30 -0.55 10.85 21.33
CA THR A 30 -0.90 9.64 20.59
C THR A 30 -1.24 9.96 19.13
N MET A 31 -1.84 11.12 18.86
CA MET A 31 -2.08 11.60 17.49
C MET A 31 -0.79 11.95 16.76
N ASP A 32 0.18 12.58 17.42
CA ASP A 32 1.51 12.83 16.83
C ASP A 32 2.22 11.52 16.47
N GLN A 33 2.09 10.49 17.32
CA GLN A 33 2.64 9.15 17.03
C GLN A 33 1.92 8.46 15.87
N PHE A 34 0.59 8.59 15.79
CA PHE A 34 -0.20 8.08 14.68
C PHE A 34 0.24 8.71 13.35
N GLN A 35 0.40 10.04 13.33
CA GLN A 35 0.83 10.77 12.14
C GLN A 35 2.24 10.37 11.69
N LYS A 36 3.19 10.22 12.61
CA LYS A 36 4.55 9.73 12.28
C LYS A 36 4.56 8.34 11.68
N GLN A 37 3.75 7.42 12.23
CA GLN A 37 3.65 6.06 11.68
C GLN A 37 2.98 6.05 10.30
N PHE A 38 1.98 6.91 10.08
CA PHE A 38 1.31 7.01 8.79
C PHE A 38 2.24 7.55 7.70
N VAL A 39 2.98 8.63 7.99
CA VAL A 39 3.98 9.19 7.07
C VAL A 39 5.12 8.20 6.80
N ASN A 40 5.59 7.47 7.81
CA ASN A 40 6.63 6.46 7.61
C ASN A 40 6.14 5.31 6.71
N MET A 41 4.87 4.93 6.85
CA MET A 41 4.24 3.93 6.00
C MET A 41 4.12 4.40 4.55
N GLU A 42 3.70 5.64 4.30
CA GLU A 42 3.67 6.20 2.94
C GLU A 42 5.05 6.20 2.29
N VAL A 43 6.08 6.68 3.01
CA VAL A 43 7.46 6.67 2.49
C VAL A 43 7.97 5.25 2.22
N GLN A 44 7.63 4.27 3.08
CA GLN A 44 7.98 2.88 2.84
C GLN A 44 7.24 2.27 1.65
N VAL A 45 5.96 2.61 1.46
CA VAL A 45 5.17 2.16 0.30
C VAL A 45 5.71 2.78 -0.97
N GLU A 46 5.99 4.09 -1.00
CA GLU A 46 6.61 4.74 -2.15
C GLU A 46 8.00 4.16 -2.47
N PHE A 47 8.83 3.92 -1.45
CA PHE A 47 10.15 3.32 -1.65
C PHE A 47 10.05 1.88 -2.13
N MET A 48 9.10 1.11 -1.59
CA MET A 48 8.83 -0.26 -2.00
C MET A 48 8.26 -0.30 -3.42
N GLU A 49 7.35 0.61 -3.79
CA GLU A 49 6.81 0.76 -5.13
C GLU A 49 7.90 1.17 -6.13
N SER A 50 8.75 2.13 -5.79
CA SER A 50 9.89 2.54 -6.62
C SER A 50 10.93 1.43 -6.79
N SER A 51 11.27 0.74 -5.70
CA SER A 51 12.22 -0.38 -5.73
C SER A 51 11.63 -1.61 -6.44
N MET A 52 10.34 -1.89 -6.28
CA MET A 52 9.64 -2.94 -7.00
C MET A 52 9.47 -2.57 -8.46
N ALA A 53 9.16 -1.32 -8.82
CA ALA A 53 9.11 -0.87 -10.21
C ALA A 53 10.47 -1.07 -10.89
N GLY A 54 11.57 -0.71 -10.22
CA GLY A 54 12.93 -0.97 -10.74
C GLY A 54 13.27 -2.46 -10.85
N SER A 55 12.92 -3.27 -9.84
CA SER A 55 13.22 -4.71 -9.81
C SER A 55 12.33 -5.52 -10.75
N THR A 56 11.05 -5.16 -10.87
CA THR A 56 10.08 -5.73 -11.80
C THR A 56 10.38 -5.31 -13.23
N SER A 57 10.85 -4.07 -13.48
CA SER A 57 11.31 -3.66 -14.82
C SER A 57 12.52 -4.48 -15.30
N LEU A 58 13.40 -4.90 -14.39
CA LEU A 58 14.51 -5.82 -14.67
C LEU A 58 14.09 -7.30 -14.80
N SER A 59 13.07 -7.74 -14.03
CA SER A 59 12.65 -9.15 -13.98
C SER A 59 11.52 -9.49 -14.95
N ILE A 60 10.75 -8.50 -15.38
CA ILE A 60 9.69 -8.60 -16.38
C ILE A 60 10.04 -7.58 -17.48
N PRO A 61 10.82 -7.99 -18.49
CA PRO A 61 11.16 -7.10 -19.59
C PRO A 61 9.88 -6.69 -20.33
N GLU A 62 9.80 -5.42 -20.75
CA GLU A 62 8.60 -4.86 -21.42
C GLU A 62 8.14 -5.69 -22.64
N GLY A 63 9.08 -6.35 -23.33
CA GLY A 63 8.79 -7.24 -24.46
C GLY A 63 7.98 -8.47 -24.06
N ASP A 64 8.25 -9.07 -22.90
CA ASP A 64 7.50 -10.25 -22.42
C ASP A 64 6.08 -9.85 -21.97
N VAL A 65 5.91 -8.66 -21.39
CA VAL A 65 4.58 -8.10 -21.07
C VAL A 65 3.78 -7.83 -22.34
N ASN A 66 4.41 -7.24 -23.35
CA ASN A 66 3.73 -6.91 -24.60
C ASN A 66 3.33 -8.16 -25.38
N SER A 67 4.16 -9.20 -25.34
CA SER A 67 3.86 -10.52 -25.94
C SER A 67 2.74 -11.26 -25.18
N LEU A 68 2.76 -11.23 -23.85
CA LEU A 68 1.67 -11.75 -23.02
C LEU A 68 0.37 -10.97 -23.22
N MET A 69 0.43 -9.63 -23.34
CA MET A 69 -0.75 -8.81 -23.64
C MET A 69 -1.32 -9.10 -25.03
N GLN A 70 -0.48 -9.36 -26.04
CA GLN A 70 -0.94 -9.84 -27.34
C GLN A 70 -1.56 -11.22 -27.24
N GLN A 71 -0.91 -12.19 -26.57
CA GLN A 71 -1.48 -13.52 -26.37
C GLN A 71 -2.81 -13.48 -25.61
N VAL A 72 -2.93 -12.68 -24.55
CA VAL A 72 -4.19 -12.49 -23.81
C VAL A 72 -5.21 -11.77 -24.69
N ALA A 73 -4.81 -10.78 -25.49
CA ALA A 73 -5.71 -10.10 -26.42
C ALA A 73 -6.16 -11.00 -27.59
N ASP A 74 -5.37 -11.98 -28.00
CA ASP A 74 -5.76 -12.99 -29.00
C ASP A 74 -6.64 -14.09 -28.37
N ASP A 75 -6.34 -14.51 -27.14
CA ASP A 75 -7.06 -15.56 -26.41
C ASP A 75 -8.43 -15.07 -25.88
N TYR A 76 -8.51 -13.79 -25.48
CA TYR A 76 -9.76 -13.10 -25.11
C TYR A 76 -10.37 -12.27 -26.26
N GLY A 77 -9.70 -12.26 -27.43
CA GLY A 77 -9.98 -11.40 -28.59
C GLY A 77 -11.23 -11.65 -29.40
N PRO A 78 -11.86 -12.84 -29.47
CA PRO A 78 -13.08 -12.97 -30.25
C PRO A 78 -14.32 -12.32 -29.59
N CYS A 79 -14.23 -11.80 -28.35
CA CYS A 79 -15.39 -11.25 -27.65
C CYS A 79 -15.44 -9.72 -27.51
N TYR A 80 -14.61 -8.96 -28.24
CA TYR A 80 -14.81 -7.52 -28.41
C TYR A 80 -14.47 -7.07 -29.83
N CYS A 81 -15.26 -7.49 -30.82
CA CYS A 81 -15.35 -6.79 -32.11
C CYS A 81 -16.76 -6.94 -32.70
N GLY A 82 -17.44 -5.81 -32.87
CA GLY A 82 -18.57 -5.66 -33.79
C GLY A 82 -19.95 -5.65 -33.14
N GLY A 83 -20.58 -4.48 -33.14
CA GLY A 83 -21.99 -4.37 -32.83
C GLY A 83 -22.85 -5.19 -33.79
N VAL A 84 -23.72 -6.01 -33.20
CA VAL A 84 -25.10 -6.31 -33.60
C VAL A 84 -25.85 -6.77 -32.36
#